data_AF-A0A0B7KFR9-F1
#
_entry.id   AF-A0A0B7KFR9-F1
#
_cell.length_a   1.000
_cell.length_b   1.000
_cell.length_c   1.000
_cell.angle_alpha   90.00
_cell.angle_beta   90.00
_cell.angle_gamma   90.00
#
_symmetry.space_group_name_H-M   'P 1'
#
loop_
_entity.id
_entity.type
_entity.pdbx_description
1 polymer ?
#
loop_
_entity_poly.entity_id
_entity_poly.type
_entity_poly.pdbx_seq_one_letter_code
_entity_poly.pdbx_strand_id
1 'polypeptide(L)'
;MRSCGNPFALGTGLWDPSHRFETSWLLSPWLLFACRFLIGIYALVTRLFLIGYTCTHDGDGCTQAKQSFSYFTILTFWGIACYFLVAAFHTFFYALRGRSPLESFPRFLQALHSLFYTTIVTYPFLVTIVYWVVLFRGPWFDTEIEGWSNVTQHGLNSAFALFEIFIPRTEPMLWIHLLWVLIMLAAYLGLAYLTYATQGFYVYSFLDPTPNGRGMVAAYAFGILAAILIIFCIVYGLIWVRKWFTEKKLGMDGKFAHQRNSRPVEMSVRPKGGRGDVGMV
;
A
#
# COMPACT_ATOMS: atom_id res chain seq x y z
N MET A 1 23.06 1.07 21.50
CA MET A 1 21.83 0.53 22.13
C MET A 1 20.73 1.58 21.98
N ARG A 2 19.71 1.32 21.16
CA ARG A 2 18.54 2.20 21.06
C ARG A 2 17.62 1.86 22.24
N SER A 3 17.23 2.86 23.03
CA SER A 3 16.23 2.70 24.09
C SER A 3 15.01 1.95 23.55
N CYS A 4 14.62 0.86 24.22
CA CYS A 4 13.36 0.15 23.97
C CYS A 4 12.20 1.06 24.41
N GLY A 5 11.87 2.05 23.57
CA GLY A 5 10.64 2.83 23.72
C GLY A 5 9.41 1.92 23.59
N ASN A 6 8.31 2.34 24.19
CA ASN A 6 7.02 1.64 24.08
C ASN A 6 6.63 1.48 22.59
N PRO A 7 6.50 0.26 22.05
CA PRO A 7 6.18 0.02 20.64
C PRO A 7 4.77 0.49 20.24
N PHE A 8 3.91 0.78 21.22
CA PHE A 8 2.57 1.32 21.03
C PHE A 8 2.50 2.84 21.14
N ALA A 9 3.59 3.51 21.55
CA ALA A 9 3.59 4.97 21.65
C ALA A 9 3.61 5.60 20.25
N LEU A 10 2.70 6.56 20.03
CA LEU A 10 2.75 7.43 18.86
C LEU A 10 3.95 8.37 19.02
N GLY A 11 4.89 8.34 18.08
CA GLY A 11 6.10 9.16 18.14
C GLY A 11 5.81 10.66 18.21
N THR A 12 6.67 11.40 18.92
CA THR A 12 6.56 12.86 19.08
C THR A 12 7.38 13.64 18.05
N GLY A 13 8.34 12.98 17.38
CA GLY A 13 9.21 13.58 16.36
C GLY A 13 8.49 13.94 15.05
N LEU A 14 9.14 14.70 14.18
CA LEU A 14 8.59 15.10 12.88
C LEU A 14 8.15 13.87 12.07
N TRP A 15 6.93 13.90 11.51
CA TRP A 15 6.44 12.85 10.62
C TRP A 15 7.19 12.91 9.29
N ASP A 16 7.63 11.75 8.80
CA ASP A 16 8.25 11.56 7.50
C ASP A 16 9.08 12.77 7.00
N PRO A 17 10.18 13.12 7.69
CA PRO A 17 10.90 14.39 7.47
C PRO A 17 11.54 14.50 6.07
N SER A 18 11.49 13.44 5.26
CA SER A 18 12.03 13.41 3.89
C SER A 18 10.98 13.03 2.84
N HIS A 19 9.69 13.11 3.18
CA HIS A 19 8.53 12.88 2.30
C HIS A 19 8.62 11.56 1.52
N ARG A 20 8.99 10.48 2.19
CA ARG A 20 9.22 9.16 1.59
C ARG A 20 7.95 8.52 1.09
N PHE A 21 6.80 8.84 1.68
CA PHE A 21 5.51 8.42 1.15
C PHE A 21 5.19 9.10 -0.19
N GLU A 22 5.59 10.36 -0.38
CA GLU A 22 5.25 11.18 -1.56
C GLU A 22 6.38 11.30 -2.61
N THR A 23 7.54 10.65 -2.38
CA THR A 23 8.69 10.69 -3.29
C THR A 23 9.07 9.32 -3.81
N SER A 24 9.74 9.31 -4.96
CA SER A 24 10.29 8.10 -5.60
C SER A 24 11.76 8.33 -5.95
N TRP A 25 12.54 7.26 -5.98
CA TRP A 25 13.93 7.28 -6.46
C TRP A 25 13.99 7.43 -7.98
N LEU A 26 12.93 7.04 -8.69
CA LEU A 26 12.84 7.02 -10.15
C LEU A 26 11.92 8.11 -10.71
N LEU A 27 10.70 8.22 -10.19
CA LEU A 27 9.66 9.09 -10.73
C LEU A 27 9.66 10.48 -10.07
N SER A 28 9.38 11.53 -10.84
CA SER A 28 9.06 12.84 -10.26
C SER A 28 7.75 12.76 -9.46
N PRO A 29 7.51 13.66 -8.48
CA PRO A 29 6.26 13.66 -7.72
C PRO A 29 5.00 13.72 -8.58
N TRP A 30 5.01 14.45 -9.70
CA TRP A 30 3.89 14.50 -10.65
C TRP A 30 3.64 13.16 -11.33
N LEU A 31 4.69 12.45 -11.74
CA LEU A 31 4.55 11.12 -12.34
C LEU A 31 4.11 10.08 -11.31
N LEU A 32 4.65 10.13 -10.09
CA LEU A 32 4.22 9.26 -9.00
C LEU A 32 2.74 9.48 -8.65
N PHE A 33 2.30 10.73 -8.58
CA PHE A 33 0.89 11.08 -8.45
C PHE A 33 0.05 10.46 -9.57
N ALA A 34 0.44 10.68 -10.83
CA ALA A 34 -0.32 10.18 -11.98
C ALA A 34 -0.46 8.65 -11.95
N CYS A 35 0.65 7.92 -11.70
CA CYS A 35 0.60 6.46 -11.58
C CYS A 35 -0.33 6.00 -10.46
N ARG A 36 -0.22 6.60 -9.26
CA ARG A 36 -1.08 6.24 -8.13
C ARG A 36 -2.54 6.55 -8.40
N PHE A 37 -2.82 7.71 -8.99
CA PHE A 37 -4.17 8.12 -9.35
C PHE A 37 -4.79 7.17 -10.37
N LEU A 38 -4.04 6.81 -11.43
CA LEU A 38 -4.51 5.88 -12.45
C LEU A 38 -4.79 4.49 -11.88
N ILE A 39 -3.90 3.97 -11.03
CA ILE A 39 -4.12 2.67 -10.34
C ILE A 39 -5.38 2.75 -9.45
N GLY A 40 -5.49 3.79 -8.64
CA GLY A 40 -6.61 3.98 -7.72
C GLY A 40 -7.95 4.11 -8.45
N ILE A 41 -8.01 4.92 -9.51
CA ILE A 41 -9.21 5.09 -10.34
C ILE A 41 -9.54 3.79 -11.08
N TYR A 42 -8.56 3.12 -11.67
CA TYR A 42 -8.80 1.84 -12.35
C TYR A 42 -9.40 0.79 -11.39
N ALA A 43 -8.82 0.63 -10.20
CA ALA A 43 -9.33 -0.31 -9.20
C ALA A 43 -10.74 0.07 -8.71
N LEU A 44 -10.98 1.36 -8.47
CA LEU A 44 -12.30 1.88 -8.06
C LEU A 44 -13.37 1.63 -9.14
N VAL A 45 -13.08 2.04 -10.38
CA VAL A 45 -13.98 1.87 -11.53
C VAL A 45 -14.25 0.38 -11.76
N THR A 46 -13.23 -0.47 -11.68
CA THR A 46 -13.40 -1.94 -11.78
C THR A 46 -14.39 -2.45 -10.76
N ARG A 47 -14.27 -2.05 -9.48
CA ARG A 47 -15.19 -2.51 -8.43
C ARG A 47 -16.61 -2.03 -8.63
N LEU A 48 -16.79 -0.76 -8.98
CA LEU A 48 -18.11 -0.19 -9.25
C LEU A 48 -18.75 -0.83 -10.49
N PHE A 49 -17.96 -1.03 -11.54
CA PHE A 49 -18.39 -1.71 -12.75
C PHE A 49 -18.83 -3.14 -12.47
N LEU A 50 -18.02 -3.93 -11.75
CA LEU A 50 -18.37 -5.32 -11.42
C LEU A 50 -19.64 -5.41 -10.57
N ILE A 51 -19.84 -4.50 -9.62
CA ILE A 51 -21.10 -4.42 -8.86
C ILE A 51 -22.27 -4.19 -9.82
N GLY A 52 -22.20 -3.17 -10.68
CA GLY A 52 -23.26 -2.85 -11.63
C GLY A 52 -23.51 -3.98 -12.65
N TYR A 53 -22.44 -4.59 -13.16
CA TYR A 53 -22.49 -5.68 -14.13
C TYR A 53 -23.16 -6.92 -13.54
N THR A 54 -22.68 -7.42 -12.40
CA THR A 54 -23.26 -8.58 -11.71
C THR A 54 -24.73 -8.33 -11.38
N CYS A 55 -25.09 -7.15 -10.85
CA CYS A 55 -26.49 -6.79 -10.54
C CYS A 55 -27.45 -6.85 -11.75
N THR A 56 -26.94 -6.71 -12.97
CA THR A 56 -27.76 -6.55 -14.19
C THR A 56 -27.74 -7.76 -15.11
N HIS A 57 -26.77 -8.68 -14.95
CA HIS A 57 -26.57 -9.81 -15.86
C HIS A 57 -26.85 -11.18 -15.21
N ASP A 58 -26.86 -11.27 -13.88
CA ASP A 58 -27.12 -12.52 -13.17
C ASP A 58 -28.48 -12.47 -12.47
N GLY A 59 -29.25 -13.57 -12.50
CA GLY A 59 -30.60 -13.63 -11.95
C GLY A 59 -30.69 -13.20 -10.47
N ASP A 60 -29.73 -13.64 -9.64
CA ASP A 60 -29.56 -13.20 -8.23
C ASP A 60 -28.34 -12.27 -8.05
N GLY A 61 -27.96 -11.55 -9.12
CA GLY A 61 -26.72 -10.80 -9.18
C GLY A 61 -26.59 -9.68 -8.15
N CYS A 62 -27.70 -9.02 -7.80
CA CYS A 62 -27.70 -7.98 -6.76
C CYS A 62 -27.34 -8.54 -5.38
N THR A 63 -27.77 -9.76 -5.07
CA THR A 63 -27.44 -10.43 -3.81
C THR A 63 -25.96 -10.83 -3.81
N GLN A 64 -25.46 -11.40 -4.90
CA GLN A 64 -24.05 -11.75 -5.07
C GLN A 64 -23.13 -10.52 -4.95
N ALA A 65 -23.53 -9.38 -5.54
CA ALA A 65 -22.78 -8.14 -5.42
C ALA A 65 -22.67 -7.66 -3.97
N LYS A 66 -23.74 -7.78 -3.16
CA LYS A 66 -23.70 -7.49 -1.71
C LYS A 66 -22.81 -8.48 -0.97
N GLN A 67 -22.96 -9.77 -1.26
CA GLN A 67 -22.16 -10.83 -0.67
C GLN A 67 -20.67 -10.68 -0.97
N SER A 68 -20.29 -10.06 -2.10
CA SER A 68 -18.90 -9.81 -2.49
C SER A 68 -18.09 -9.05 -1.42
N PHE A 69 -18.74 -8.24 -0.58
CA PHE A 69 -18.08 -7.54 0.54
C PHE A 69 -17.67 -8.45 1.70
N SER A 70 -18.07 -9.73 1.69
CA SER A 70 -17.64 -10.73 2.67
C SER A 70 -16.33 -11.43 2.27
N TYR A 71 -15.85 -11.23 1.04
CA TYR A 71 -14.64 -11.88 0.53
C TYR A 71 -13.41 -11.03 0.81
N PHE A 72 -12.41 -11.59 1.50
CA PHE A 72 -11.15 -10.88 1.78
C PHE A 72 -10.43 -10.43 0.52
N THR A 73 -10.48 -11.25 -0.52
CA THR A 73 -9.88 -10.94 -1.83
C THR A 73 -10.48 -9.66 -2.44
N ILE A 74 -11.80 -9.49 -2.31
CA ILE A 74 -12.53 -8.31 -2.77
C ILE A 74 -12.26 -7.10 -1.86
N LEU A 75 -12.27 -7.28 -0.54
CA LEU A 75 -11.93 -6.24 0.42
C LEU A 75 -10.48 -5.73 0.24
N THR A 76 -9.55 -6.62 -0.09
CA THR A 76 -8.15 -6.25 -0.39
C THR A 76 -8.08 -5.37 -1.63
N PHE A 77 -8.87 -5.65 -2.67
CA PHE A 77 -8.90 -4.84 -3.89
C PHE A 77 -9.57 -3.48 -3.67
N TRP A 78 -10.60 -3.41 -2.83
CA TRP A 78 -11.12 -2.13 -2.32
C TRP A 78 -10.06 -1.36 -1.53
N GLY A 79 -9.28 -2.06 -0.69
CA GLY A 79 -8.13 -1.50 0.02
C GLY A 79 -7.13 -0.86 -0.93
N ILE A 80 -6.77 -1.54 -2.02
CA ILE A 80 -5.93 -0.99 -3.09
C ILE A 80 -6.54 0.30 -3.66
N ALA A 81 -7.80 0.26 -4.09
CA ALA A 81 -8.46 1.44 -4.67
C ALA A 81 -8.38 2.64 -3.71
N CYS A 82 -8.78 2.45 -2.45
CA CYS A 82 -8.77 3.50 -1.44
C CYS A 82 -7.35 3.98 -1.12
N TYR A 83 -6.39 3.08 -0.90
CA TYR A 83 -5.01 3.46 -0.58
C TYR A 83 -4.39 4.28 -1.70
N PHE A 84 -4.50 3.83 -2.95
CA PHE A 84 -3.87 4.50 -4.08
C PHE A 84 -4.46 5.89 -4.31
N LEU A 85 -5.76 6.09 -4.09
CA LEU A 85 -6.39 7.41 -4.14
C LEU A 85 -5.91 8.32 -2.99
N VAL A 86 -5.79 7.80 -1.77
CA VAL A 86 -5.26 8.55 -0.61
C VAL A 86 -3.77 8.90 -0.82
N ALA A 87 -2.97 7.95 -1.28
CA ALA A 87 -1.56 8.17 -1.60
C ALA A 87 -1.40 9.16 -2.76
N ALA A 88 -2.24 9.09 -3.80
CA ALA A 88 -2.27 10.06 -4.89
C ALA A 88 -2.62 11.45 -4.37
N PHE A 89 -3.62 11.59 -3.50
CA PHE A 89 -3.99 12.85 -2.88
C PHE A 89 -2.79 13.48 -2.12
N HIS A 90 -2.14 12.72 -1.26
CA HIS A 90 -0.94 13.20 -0.54
C HIS A 90 0.20 13.60 -1.50
N THR A 91 0.45 12.77 -2.51
CA THR A 91 1.48 13.03 -3.53
C THR A 91 1.17 14.26 -4.37
N PHE A 92 -0.09 14.50 -4.73
CA PHE A 92 -0.53 15.67 -5.48
C PHE A 92 -0.24 16.96 -4.73
N PHE A 93 -0.66 17.04 -3.46
CA PHE A 93 -0.42 18.24 -2.66
C PHE A 93 1.07 18.45 -2.38
N TYR A 94 1.82 17.36 -2.19
CA TYR A 94 3.27 17.43 -2.10
C TYR A 94 3.90 17.97 -3.39
N ALA A 95 3.49 17.47 -4.57
CA ALA A 95 3.95 17.95 -5.86
C ALA A 95 3.63 19.44 -6.10
N LEU A 96 2.44 19.87 -5.65
CA LEU A 96 1.95 21.24 -5.83
C LEU A 96 2.59 22.24 -4.87
N ARG A 97 2.77 21.87 -3.59
CA ARG A 97 3.09 22.81 -2.49
C ARG A 97 4.40 22.49 -1.77
N GLY A 98 5.05 21.37 -2.08
CA GLY A 98 6.20 20.85 -1.35
C GLY A 98 5.86 20.29 0.04
N ARG A 99 4.57 20.15 0.38
CA ARG A 99 4.08 19.61 1.66
C ARG A 99 2.86 18.72 1.46
N SER A 100 2.85 17.58 2.12
CA SER A 100 1.74 16.62 2.13
C SER A 100 0.75 16.94 3.26
N PRO A 101 -0.57 16.87 3.03
CA PRO A 101 -1.58 16.95 4.09
C PRO A 101 -1.34 15.92 5.21
N LEU A 102 -0.71 14.78 4.90
CA LEU A 102 -0.38 13.74 5.86
C LEU A 102 0.50 14.26 7.01
N GLU A 103 1.38 15.23 6.74
CA GLU A 103 2.25 15.86 7.75
C GLU A 103 1.46 16.62 8.82
N SER A 104 0.29 17.15 8.44
CA SER A 104 -0.58 17.93 9.32
C SER A 104 -1.62 17.09 10.07
N PHE A 105 -1.78 15.82 9.70
CA PHE A 105 -2.76 14.95 10.35
C PHE A 105 -2.37 14.63 11.80
N PRO A 106 -3.36 14.36 12.68
CA PRO A 106 -3.09 13.79 13.99
C PRO A 106 -2.23 12.52 13.89
N ARG A 107 -1.36 12.30 14.88
CA ARG A 107 -0.40 11.17 14.87
C ARG A 107 -1.05 9.80 14.68
N PHE A 108 -2.26 9.64 15.18
CA PHE A 108 -3.03 8.42 14.98
C PHE A 108 -3.33 8.17 13.50
N LEU A 109 -3.78 9.18 12.75
CA LEU A 109 -4.06 9.04 11.32
C LEU A 109 -2.79 8.84 10.49
N GLN A 110 -1.67 9.43 10.90
CA GLN A 110 -0.36 9.18 10.31
C GLN A 110 0.07 7.71 10.48
N ALA A 111 -0.05 7.18 11.71
CA ALA A 111 0.22 5.77 12.00
C ALA A 111 -0.72 4.85 11.21
N LEU A 112 -2.01 5.18 11.11
CA LEU A 112 -2.96 4.44 10.28
C LEU A 112 -2.60 4.46 8.80
N HIS A 113 -2.12 5.58 8.25
CA HIS A 113 -1.65 5.63 6.86
C HIS A 113 -0.46 4.70 6.63
N SER A 114 0.49 4.65 7.58
CA SER A 114 1.64 3.76 7.51
C SER A 114 1.27 2.28 7.67
N LEU A 115 0.28 1.98 8.52
CA LEU A 115 -0.31 0.64 8.60
C LEU A 115 -1.07 0.29 7.32
N PHE A 116 -1.79 1.25 6.72
CA PHE A 116 -2.51 1.05 5.46
C PHE A 116 -1.54 0.73 4.32
N TYR A 117 -0.43 1.45 4.21
CA TYR A 117 0.66 1.09 3.30
C TYR A 117 1.10 -0.38 3.50
N THR A 118 1.28 -0.79 4.75
CA THR A 118 1.71 -2.14 5.09
C THR A 118 0.72 -3.21 4.63
N THR A 119 -0.59 -2.97 4.75
CA THR A 119 -1.59 -3.91 4.22
C THR A 119 -1.52 -4.01 2.70
N ILE A 120 -1.29 -2.90 1.99
CA ILE A 120 -1.18 -2.88 0.53
C ILE A 120 0.05 -3.60 0.01
N VAL A 121 1.18 -3.52 0.70
CA VAL A 121 2.38 -4.23 0.25
C VAL A 121 2.44 -5.69 0.73
N THR A 122 1.45 -6.18 1.50
CA THR A 122 1.45 -7.56 2.02
C THR A 122 0.23 -8.38 1.59
N TYR A 123 -1.00 -7.94 1.87
CA TYR A 123 -2.20 -8.72 1.59
C TYR A 123 -2.43 -9.06 0.12
N PRO A 124 -2.08 -8.22 -0.86
CA PRO A 124 -2.27 -8.58 -2.25
C PRO A 124 -1.53 -9.86 -2.67
N PHE A 125 -0.32 -10.09 -2.15
CA PHE A 125 0.40 -11.34 -2.40
C PHE A 125 -0.29 -12.54 -1.77
N LEU A 126 -0.82 -12.39 -0.55
CA LEU A 126 -1.60 -13.44 0.10
C LEU A 126 -2.83 -13.78 -0.72
N VAL A 127 -3.56 -12.76 -1.19
CA VAL A 127 -4.73 -12.93 -2.07
C VAL A 127 -4.37 -13.63 -3.36
N THR A 128 -3.31 -13.20 -4.05
CA THR A 128 -2.85 -13.84 -5.28
C THR A 128 -2.51 -15.31 -5.05
N ILE A 129 -1.71 -15.61 -4.02
CA ILE A 129 -1.33 -17.00 -3.71
C ILE A 129 -2.56 -17.84 -3.39
N VAL A 130 -3.43 -17.39 -2.46
CA VAL A 130 -4.63 -18.15 -2.08
C VAL A 130 -5.55 -18.34 -3.27
N TYR A 131 -5.77 -17.30 -4.08
CA TYR A 131 -6.62 -17.41 -5.24
C TYR A 131 -6.07 -18.43 -6.23
N TRP A 132 -4.84 -18.27 -6.71
CA TRP A 132 -4.28 -19.10 -7.78
C TRP A 132 -3.88 -20.51 -7.34
N VAL A 133 -3.54 -20.72 -6.06
CA VAL A 133 -3.11 -22.03 -5.55
C VAL A 133 -4.26 -22.82 -4.92
N VAL A 134 -5.21 -22.14 -4.25
CA VAL A 134 -6.25 -22.81 -3.45
C VAL A 134 -7.63 -22.74 -4.12
N LEU A 135 -8.01 -21.58 -4.63
CA LEU A 135 -9.38 -21.32 -5.10
C LEU A 135 -9.59 -21.64 -6.58
N PHE A 136 -8.68 -21.20 -7.45
CA PHE A 136 -8.79 -21.39 -8.89
C PHE A 136 -8.59 -22.85 -9.28
N ARG A 137 -9.45 -23.34 -10.16
CA ARG A 137 -9.43 -24.70 -10.70
C ARG A 137 -9.64 -24.63 -12.20
N GLY A 138 -8.79 -25.32 -12.95
CA GLY A 138 -8.90 -25.41 -14.40
C GLY A 138 -7.77 -24.68 -15.15
N PRO A 139 -7.77 -24.77 -16.49
CA PRO A 139 -6.73 -24.18 -17.32
C PRO A 139 -6.96 -22.68 -17.60
N TRP A 140 -8.23 -22.24 -17.70
CA TRP A 140 -8.62 -20.85 -17.97
C TRP A 140 -10.11 -20.62 -17.62
N PHE A 141 -10.57 -19.38 -17.74
CA PHE A 141 -11.95 -18.94 -17.52
C PHE A 141 -12.82 -19.14 -18.76
N ASP A 142 -14.11 -19.43 -18.55
CA ASP A 142 -15.06 -19.71 -19.63
C ASP A 142 -15.48 -18.45 -20.39
N THR A 143 -15.52 -17.30 -19.70
CA THR A 143 -15.87 -16.02 -20.30
C THR A 143 -14.76 -14.97 -20.17
N GLU A 144 -14.73 -14.01 -21.10
CA GLU A 144 -13.79 -12.90 -21.07
C GLU A 144 -13.96 -12.03 -19.82
N ILE A 145 -15.20 -11.83 -19.37
CA ILE A 145 -15.49 -11.02 -18.18
C ILE A 145 -14.99 -11.70 -16.90
N GLU A 146 -15.13 -13.02 -16.78
CA GLU A 146 -14.56 -13.79 -15.67
C GLU A 146 -13.03 -13.73 -15.71
N GLY A 147 -12.43 -13.93 -16.89
CA GLY A 147 -10.98 -13.85 -17.05
C GLY A 147 -10.43 -12.48 -16.65
N TRP A 148 -10.99 -11.42 -17.23
CA TRP A 148 -10.59 -10.05 -16.92
C TRP A 148 -10.78 -9.71 -15.44
N SER A 149 -11.94 -10.03 -14.86
CA SER A 149 -12.27 -9.65 -13.48
C SER A 149 -11.41 -10.38 -12.45
N ASN A 150 -11.10 -11.66 -12.67
CA ASN A 150 -10.25 -12.43 -11.78
C ASN A 150 -8.77 -12.07 -11.93
N VAL A 151 -8.26 -11.90 -13.16
CA VAL A 151 -6.89 -11.41 -13.38
C VAL A 151 -6.71 -10.02 -12.77
N THR A 152 -7.70 -9.15 -12.90
CA THR A 152 -7.64 -7.80 -12.32
C THR A 152 -7.59 -7.85 -10.80
N GLN A 153 -8.48 -8.57 -10.15
CA GLN A 153 -8.62 -8.52 -8.69
C GLN A 153 -7.63 -9.42 -7.94
N HIS A 154 -7.14 -10.47 -8.59
CA HIS A 154 -6.30 -11.51 -7.98
C HIS A 154 -4.91 -11.63 -8.60
N GLY A 155 -4.66 -11.02 -9.76
CA GLY A 155 -3.34 -10.88 -10.37
C GLY A 155 -2.79 -9.45 -10.26
N LEU A 156 -3.51 -8.46 -10.80
CA LEU A 156 -3.03 -7.07 -10.82
C LEU A 156 -2.93 -6.46 -9.43
N ASN A 157 -3.65 -6.98 -8.43
CA ASN A 157 -3.50 -6.56 -7.04
C ASN A 157 -2.03 -6.67 -6.56
N SER A 158 -1.33 -7.77 -6.89
CA SER A 158 0.08 -7.97 -6.59
C SER A 158 0.97 -7.06 -7.45
N ALA A 159 0.62 -6.81 -8.70
CA ALA A 159 1.34 -5.85 -9.54
C ALA A 159 1.30 -4.42 -8.94
N PHE A 160 0.15 -4.02 -8.41
CA PHE A 160 -0.01 -2.74 -7.71
C PHE A 160 0.77 -2.71 -6.39
N ALA A 161 0.80 -3.81 -5.64
CA ALA A 161 1.66 -3.93 -4.46
C ALA A 161 3.16 -3.81 -4.82
N LEU A 162 3.59 -4.47 -5.90
CA LEU A 162 4.97 -4.38 -6.40
C LEU A 162 5.35 -2.96 -6.81
N PHE A 163 4.41 -2.19 -7.40
CA PHE A 163 4.63 -0.77 -7.68
C PHE A 163 4.99 -0.01 -6.39
N GLU A 164 4.23 -0.17 -5.30
CA GLU A 164 4.49 0.50 -4.02
C GLU A 164 5.72 -0.03 -3.25
N ILE A 165 6.19 -1.24 -3.58
CA ILE A 165 7.44 -1.80 -3.05
C ILE A 165 8.64 -1.22 -3.77
N PHE A 166 8.59 -1.15 -5.10
CA PHE A 166 9.76 -0.85 -5.90
C PHE A 166 9.90 0.61 -6.31
N ILE A 167 8.82 1.37 -6.48
CA ILE A 167 8.89 2.70 -7.07
C ILE A 167 9.00 3.81 -6.01
N PRO A 168 8.12 3.92 -5.00
CA PRO A 168 8.25 4.92 -3.95
C PRO A 168 9.51 4.74 -3.10
N ARG A 169 9.86 5.79 -2.36
CA ARG A 169 10.96 5.78 -1.38
C ARG A 169 10.54 5.33 0.02
N THR A 170 9.31 4.86 0.21
CA THR A 170 8.78 4.38 1.50
C THR A 170 9.76 3.51 2.30
N GLU A 171 9.81 3.70 3.61
CA GLU A 171 10.68 2.91 4.50
C GLU A 171 10.17 1.47 4.66
N PRO A 172 11.05 0.52 5.05
CA PRO A 172 10.61 -0.79 5.49
C PRO A 172 9.54 -0.68 6.58
N MET A 173 8.54 -1.56 6.50
CA MET A 173 7.40 -1.57 7.41
C MET A 173 7.83 -1.70 8.87
N LEU A 174 7.08 -1.10 9.79
CA LEU A 174 7.35 -1.26 11.22
C LEU A 174 6.95 -2.68 11.66
N TRP A 175 7.78 -3.32 12.48
CA TRP A 175 7.49 -4.66 13.00
C TRP A 175 6.19 -4.73 13.80
N ILE A 176 5.78 -3.64 14.46
CA ILE A 176 4.48 -3.58 15.15
C ILE A 176 3.29 -3.69 14.19
N HIS A 177 3.47 -3.33 12.91
CA HIS A 177 2.41 -3.51 11.91
C HIS A 177 2.09 -4.99 11.69
N LEU A 178 3.04 -5.90 11.93
CA LEU A 178 2.78 -7.33 11.84
C LEU A 178 1.67 -7.74 12.82
N LEU A 179 1.71 -7.26 14.06
CA LEU A 179 0.64 -7.49 15.04
C LEU A 179 -0.72 -7.04 14.50
N TRP A 180 -0.80 -5.82 13.95
CA TRP A 180 -2.05 -5.26 13.44
C TRP A 180 -2.56 -5.95 12.18
N VAL A 181 -1.65 -6.38 11.30
CA VAL A 181 -1.96 -7.23 10.14
C VAL A 181 -2.58 -8.55 10.61
N LEU A 182 -2.01 -9.19 11.63
CA LEU A 182 -2.57 -10.42 12.18
C LEU A 182 -3.94 -10.19 12.83
N ILE A 183 -4.12 -9.09 13.57
CA ILE A 183 -5.42 -8.73 14.17
C ILE A 183 -6.49 -8.52 13.10
N MET A 184 -6.17 -7.80 12.02
CA MET A 184 -7.11 -7.58 10.90
C MET A 184 -7.49 -8.88 10.20
N LEU A 185 -6.53 -9.80 10.02
CA LEU A 185 -6.79 -11.10 9.41
C LEU A 185 -7.63 -12.00 10.32
N ALA A 186 -7.39 -11.97 11.63
CA ALA A 186 -8.22 -12.66 12.62
C ALA A 186 -9.65 -12.08 12.68
N ALA A 187 -9.77 -10.75 12.63
CA ALA A 187 -11.07 -10.08 12.54
C ALA A 187 -11.81 -10.45 11.25
N TYR A 188 -11.10 -10.58 10.12
CA TYR A 188 -11.68 -11.08 8.88
C TYR A 188 -12.18 -12.52 9.02
N LEU A 189 -11.43 -13.41 9.68
CA LEU A 189 -11.92 -14.77 9.94
C LEU A 189 -13.22 -14.74 10.75
N GLY A 190 -13.32 -13.85 11.75
CA GLY A 190 -14.57 -13.59 12.46
C GLY A 190 -15.70 -13.12 11.54
N LEU A 191 -15.42 -12.18 10.63
CA LEU A 191 -16.38 -11.71 9.62
C LEU A 191 -16.84 -12.86 8.70
N ALA A 192 -15.94 -13.74 8.26
CA ALA A 192 -16.27 -14.89 7.42
C ALA A 192 -17.30 -15.83 8.08
N TYR A 193 -17.14 -16.12 9.38
CA TYR A 193 -18.10 -16.93 10.14
C TYR A 193 -19.37 -16.14 10.49
N LEU A 194 -19.29 -14.82 10.66
CA LEU A 194 -20.47 -13.97 10.79
C LEU A 194 -21.32 -13.99 9.51
N THR A 195 -20.68 -13.97 8.34
CA THR A 195 -21.38 -14.14 7.05
C THR A 195 -22.08 -15.49 6.99
N TYR A 196 -21.45 -16.58 7.41
CA TYR A 196 -22.13 -17.88 7.50
C TYR A 196 -23.34 -17.82 8.44
N ALA A 197 -23.18 -17.26 9.64
CA ALA A 197 -24.25 -17.19 10.63
C ALA A 197 -25.44 -16.31 10.19
N THR A 198 -25.20 -15.30 9.34
CA THR A 198 -26.23 -14.33 8.95
C THR A 198 -26.77 -14.52 7.53
N GLN A 199 -26.00 -15.17 6.65
CA GLN A 199 -26.31 -15.32 5.22
C GLN A 199 -26.31 -16.78 4.75
N GLY A 200 -25.94 -17.73 5.62
CA GLY A 200 -26.10 -19.16 5.37
C GLY A 200 -25.05 -19.80 4.45
N PHE A 201 -23.95 -19.11 4.14
CA PHE A 201 -22.88 -19.66 3.29
C PHE A 201 -21.48 -19.34 3.82
N TYR A 202 -20.53 -20.22 3.54
CA TYR A 202 -19.11 -19.96 3.78
C TYR A 202 -18.51 -19.20 2.61
N VAL A 203 -17.88 -18.06 2.89
CA VAL A 203 -17.18 -17.24 1.88
C VAL A 203 -16.07 -18.00 1.15
N TYR A 204 -15.47 -19.01 1.79
CA TYR A 204 -14.54 -19.91 1.15
C TYR A 204 -14.87 -21.34 1.53
N SER A 205 -14.91 -22.24 0.55
CA SER A 205 -15.21 -23.65 0.77
C SER A 205 -14.25 -24.31 1.75
N PHE A 206 -12.98 -23.88 1.80
CA PHE A 206 -11.98 -24.41 2.74
C PHE A 206 -12.24 -24.02 4.21
N LEU A 207 -13.16 -23.09 4.48
CA LEU A 207 -13.59 -22.74 5.84
C LEU A 207 -14.78 -23.56 6.32
N ASP A 208 -15.44 -24.32 5.43
CA ASP A 208 -16.57 -25.16 5.77
C ASP A 208 -16.09 -26.46 6.46
N PRO A 209 -16.39 -26.68 7.75
CA PRO A 209 -15.99 -27.91 8.44
C PRO A 209 -16.84 -29.11 8.03
N THR A 210 -17.94 -28.94 7.30
CA THR A 210 -18.88 -30.02 6.94
C THR A 210 -18.24 -31.02 5.96
N PRO A 211 -17.73 -30.59 4.77
CA PRO A 211 -17.02 -31.50 3.88
C PRO A 211 -15.54 -31.69 4.28
N ASN A 212 -14.90 -30.71 4.92
CA ASN A 212 -13.45 -30.74 5.15
C ASN A 212 -13.05 -31.30 6.53
N GLY A 213 -13.96 -31.29 7.51
CA GLY A 213 -13.64 -31.54 8.91
C GLY A 213 -12.91 -30.37 9.59
N ARG A 214 -13.04 -30.28 10.92
CA ARG A 214 -12.48 -29.18 11.72
C ARG A 214 -10.95 -29.10 11.67
N GLY A 215 -10.28 -30.25 11.52
CA GLY A 215 -8.81 -30.32 11.43
C GLY A 215 -8.27 -29.64 10.17
N MET A 216 -8.93 -29.82 9.02
CA MET A 216 -8.51 -29.17 7.76
C MET A 216 -8.76 -27.67 7.80
N VAL A 217 -9.90 -27.23 8.35
CA VAL A 217 -10.17 -25.79 8.55
C VAL A 217 -9.07 -25.15 9.40
N ALA A 218 -8.67 -25.80 10.50
CA ALA A 218 -7.55 -25.34 11.32
C ALA A 218 -6.23 -25.29 10.52
N ALA A 219 -5.94 -26.33 9.73
CA ALA A 219 -4.76 -26.36 8.87
C ALA A 219 -4.73 -25.20 7.87
N TYR A 220 -5.86 -24.86 7.23
CA TYR A 220 -5.95 -23.67 6.37
C TYR A 220 -5.73 -22.37 7.14
N ALA A 221 -6.33 -22.22 8.32
CA ALA A 221 -6.14 -21.02 9.15
C ALA A 221 -4.67 -20.82 9.54
N PHE A 222 -4.00 -21.87 10.02
CA PHE A 222 -2.57 -21.81 10.35
C PHE A 222 -1.67 -21.68 9.12
N GLY A 223 -2.05 -22.27 7.99
CA GLY A 223 -1.35 -22.11 6.72
C GLY A 223 -1.36 -20.67 6.21
N ILE A 224 -2.52 -20.01 6.25
CA ILE A 224 -2.66 -18.58 5.90
C ILE A 224 -1.87 -17.71 6.88
N LEU A 225 -1.90 -18.03 8.18
CA LEU A 225 -1.08 -17.35 9.20
C LEU A 225 0.42 -17.46 8.87
N ALA A 226 0.92 -18.66 8.58
CA ALA A 226 2.31 -18.85 8.20
C ALA A 226 2.66 -18.09 6.91
N ALA A 227 1.78 -18.12 5.91
CA ALA A 227 1.96 -17.41 4.66
C ALA A 227 2.12 -15.89 4.86
N ILE A 228 1.25 -15.25 5.66
CA ILE A 228 1.35 -13.80 5.88
C ILE A 228 2.61 -13.41 6.67
N LEU A 229 3.08 -14.24 7.60
CA LEU A 229 4.35 -14.03 8.30
C LEU A 229 5.53 -14.03 7.31
N ILE A 230 5.57 -15.03 6.43
CA ILE A 230 6.61 -15.16 5.39
C ILE A 230 6.57 -13.97 4.43
N ILE A 231 5.37 -13.64 3.92
CA ILE A 231 5.17 -12.50 3.02
C ILE A 231 5.65 -11.20 3.67
N PHE A 232 5.31 -10.94 4.93
CA PHE A 232 5.76 -9.76 5.64
C PHE A 232 7.29 -9.66 5.68
N CYS A 233 7.99 -10.75 6.02
CA CYS A 233 9.45 -10.78 6.05
C CYS A 233 10.07 -10.57 4.66
N ILE A 234 9.51 -11.20 3.63
CA ILE A 234 9.98 -11.04 2.24
C ILE A 234 9.82 -9.59 1.80
N VAL A 235 8.64 -8.99 1.99
CA VAL A 235 8.35 -7.61 1.60
C VAL A 235 9.22 -6.62 2.37
N TYR A 236 9.42 -6.86 3.67
CA TYR A 236 10.36 -6.09 4.48
C TYR A 236 11.76 -6.11 3.87
N GLY A 237 12.24 -7.31 3.52
CA GLY A 237 13.53 -7.52 2.85
C GLY A 237 13.60 -6.81 1.49
N LEU A 238 12.58 -6.92 0.64
CA LEU A 238 12.53 -6.27 -0.67
C LEU A 238 12.61 -4.74 -0.57
N ILE A 239 11.84 -4.14 0.35
CA ILE A 239 11.86 -2.68 0.57
C ILE A 239 13.22 -2.23 1.12
N TRP A 240 13.81 -3.03 2.01
CA TRP A 240 15.16 -2.77 2.54
C TRP A 240 16.22 -2.85 1.43
N VAL A 241 16.21 -3.91 0.61
CA VAL A 241 17.13 -4.10 -0.52
C VAL A 241 16.96 -2.96 -1.52
N ARG A 242 15.72 -2.62 -1.90
CA ARG A 242 15.44 -1.48 -2.79
C ARG A 242 16.07 -0.21 -2.23
N LYS A 243 15.84 0.12 -0.96
CA LYS A 243 16.40 1.33 -0.33
C LYS A 243 17.92 1.33 -0.34
N TRP A 244 18.54 0.23 0.09
CA TRP A 244 19.99 0.11 0.11
C TRP A 244 20.58 0.26 -1.29
N PHE A 245 19.99 -0.41 -2.28
CA PHE A 245 20.48 -0.37 -3.64
C PHE A 245 20.31 1.03 -4.26
N THR A 246 19.12 1.61 -4.18
CA THR A 246 18.85 2.91 -4.83
C THR A 246 19.55 4.07 -4.12
N GLU A 247 19.49 4.14 -2.78
CA GLU A 247 20.03 5.29 -2.04
C GLU A 247 21.52 5.13 -1.71
N LYS A 248 21.96 3.94 -1.28
CA LYS A 248 23.36 3.74 -0.86
C LYS A 248 24.30 3.33 -1.99
N LYS A 249 23.83 2.53 -2.96
CA LYS A 249 24.69 2.09 -4.08
C LYS A 249 24.62 3.01 -5.29
N LEU A 250 23.43 3.50 -5.65
CA LEU A 250 23.26 4.34 -6.83
C LEU A 250 23.23 5.86 -6.51
N GLY A 251 23.14 6.26 -5.24
CA GLY A 251 23.03 7.68 -4.86
C GLY A 251 21.73 8.34 -5.34
N MET A 252 20.69 7.55 -5.60
CA MET A 252 19.39 8.01 -6.08
C MET A 252 18.46 8.32 -4.90
N ASP A 253 18.81 9.36 -4.14
CA ASP A 253 18.10 9.78 -2.90
C ASP A 253 16.69 10.35 -3.13
N GLY A 254 16.17 10.33 -4.36
CA GLY A 254 14.79 10.71 -4.68
C GLY A 254 14.64 11.93 -5.59
N LYS A 255 13.48 12.00 -6.24
CA LYS A 255 13.01 13.18 -6.97
C LYS A 255 12.01 13.94 -6.09
N PHE A 256 12.28 15.22 -5.84
CA PHE A 256 11.51 16.06 -4.92
C PHE A 256 10.76 17.19 -5.66
N ALA A 257 9.68 17.70 -5.07
CA ALA A 257 8.79 18.69 -5.71
C ALA A 257 9.42 20.10 -5.84
N HIS A 258 10.53 20.36 -5.14
CA HIS A 258 11.26 21.63 -5.16
C HIS A 258 12.77 21.38 -5.32
N GLN A 259 13.23 21.16 -6.55
CA GLN A 259 14.59 21.55 -6.94
C GLN A 259 14.53 22.96 -7.52
N ARG A 260 14.40 23.97 -6.64
CA ARG A 260 14.68 25.34 -7.08
C ARG A 260 16.18 25.38 -7.36
N ASN A 261 16.57 25.45 -8.63
CA ASN A 261 17.94 25.62 -9.10
C ASN A 261 18.75 26.46 -8.11
N SER A 262 19.54 25.81 -7.26
CA SER A 262 20.58 26.49 -6.49
C SER A 262 21.66 26.83 -7.50
N ARG A 263 21.46 27.92 -8.26
CA ARG A 263 22.59 28.57 -8.91
C ARG A 263 23.58 28.89 -7.78
N PRO A 264 24.86 28.49 -7.88
CA PRO A 264 25.85 28.91 -6.91
C PRO A 264 25.82 30.43 -6.92
N VAL A 265 25.53 31.04 -5.78
CA VAL A 265 25.78 32.47 -5.61
C VAL A 265 27.29 32.61 -5.70
N GLU A 266 27.75 33.05 -6.86
CA GLU A 266 29.13 33.45 -7.08
C GLU A 266 29.43 34.55 -6.06
N MET A 267 30.15 34.22 -4.99
CA MET A 267 30.64 35.19 -4.03
C MET A 267 31.68 36.05 -4.75
N SER A 268 31.24 37.15 -5.36
CA SER A 268 32.13 38.21 -5.78
C SER A 268 32.69 38.88 -4.52
N VAL A 269 33.85 38.40 -4.08
CA VAL A 269 34.68 39.08 -3.08
C VAL A 269 35.12 40.40 -3.71
N ARG A 270 34.51 41.53 -3.30
CA ARG A 270 35.07 42.86 -3.57
C ARG A 270 36.27 43.08 -2.63
N PRO A 271 37.45 43.48 -3.15
CA PRO A 271 38.52 43.91 -2.27
C PRO A 271 38.19 45.29 -1.69
N LYS A 272 38.24 45.40 -0.36
CA LYS A 272 38.31 46.69 0.34
C LYS A 272 39.74 47.24 0.17
N GLY A 273 39.93 48.17 -0.74
CA GLY A 273 41.02 49.15 -0.71
C GLY A 273 40.39 50.51 -0.95
N GLY A 274 40.66 51.59 -0.24
CA GLY A 274 41.67 51.93 0.74
C GLY A 274 41.60 53.45 0.77
N ARG A 275 40.94 54.03 1.77
CA ARG A 275 40.79 55.50 1.90
C ARG A 275 41.90 55.97 2.84
N GLY A 276 43.04 56.32 2.26
CA GLY A 276 44.08 57.09 2.94
C GLY A 276 43.78 58.56 2.74
N ASP A 277 43.12 59.18 3.72
CA ASP A 277 43.19 60.63 3.93
C ASP A 277 44.59 60.96 4.44
N VAL A 278 45.33 61.77 3.68
CA VAL A 278 46.46 62.54 4.21
C VAL A 278 46.20 63.99 3.83
N GLY A 279 45.71 64.75 4.80
CA GLY A 279 45.72 66.20 4.79
C GLY A 279 46.71 66.69 5.85
N MET A 280 47.66 67.52 5.43
CA MET A 280 48.00 68.83 5.97
C MET A 280 49.52 69.13 5.97
N VAL A 281 49.78 70.36 5.49
CA VAL A 281 50.97 71.22 5.60
C VAL A 281 52.17 70.88 4.72
#